data_AF-A0A067N1N9-F1
#
_entry.id   AF-A0A067N1N9-F1
#
_cell.length_a   1.000
_cell.length_b   1.000
_cell.length_c   1.000
_cell.angle_alpha   90.00
_cell.angle_beta   90.00
_cell.angle_gamma   90.00
#
_symmetry.space_group_name_H-M   'P 1'
#
loop_
_entity.id
_entity.type
_entity.pdbx_description
1 polymer ?
#
loop_
_entity_poly.entity_id
_entity_poly.type
_entity_poly.pdbx_seq_one_letter_code
_entity_poly.pdbx_strand_id
1 'polypeptide(L)'
;MDMGRRLPKYNPSEVLEIVQKVRPACLPPNLTLFRPVISSPRLPFVRTYLRTKAPKQINCFATHASRYLELYLPTGTIEIASTSRYTFQTGKTELCVLATMQLHPGQVIRELRGSLADLTPEQDEELRRTDRKSTDGGISRDFSVIHSKQKRCNQLFLGPARFVNHDCHPNCELIRDGRCITFRVLRPINVGEEVTAWYGADYFGENNRDCLCESCEIAVAGGYAPRDPDSDDSSNNEAQTPGSSRGQVLPDPAYVHSTP
;
A
#
# COMPACT_ATOMS: atom_id res chain seq x y z
N MET A 1 11.25 -5.22 -7.53
CA MET A 1 11.41 -3.95 -8.29
C MET A 1 12.89 -3.77 -8.58
N ASP A 2 13.28 -3.41 -9.80
CA ASP A 2 14.70 -3.29 -10.20
C ASP A 2 15.15 -1.84 -10.04
N MET A 3 16.04 -1.57 -9.07
CA MET A 3 16.54 -0.21 -8.77
C MET A 3 17.61 0.25 -9.76
N GLY A 4 18.26 -0.68 -10.47
CA GLY A 4 19.23 -0.35 -11.51
C GLY A 4 18.57 0.23 -12.77
N ARG A 5 17.24 0.08 -12.86
CA ARG A 5 16.47 0.55 -14.01
C ARG A 5 16.13 2.03 -13.86
N ARG A 6 16.81 2.87 -14.65
CA ARG A 6 16.42 4.27 -14.81
C ARG A 6 14.99 4.35 -15.35
N LEU A 7 14.13 5.06 -14.62
CA LEU A 7 12.79 5.37 -15.10
C LEU A 7 12.91 6.26 -16.35
N PRO A 8 12.08 6.02 -17.38
CA PRO A 8 12.03 6.91 -18.53
C PRO A 8 11.63 8.31 -18.08
N LYS A 9 12.24 9.35 -18.68
CA LYS A 9 11.75 10.72 -18.50
C LYS A 9 10.38 10.85 -19.19
N TYR A 10 9.42 11.46 -18.52
CA TYR A 10 8.10 11.74 -19.06
C TYR A 10 7.59 13.08 -18.54
N ASN A 11 6.62 13.67 -19.22
CA ASN A 11 5.93 14.88 -18.76
C ASN A 11 4.68 14.46 -17.96
N PRO A 12 4.60 14.76 -16.65
CA PRO A 12 3.44 14.41 -15.83
C PRO A 12 2.12 14.97 -16.37
N SER A 13 2.13 16.18 -16.94
CA SER A 13 0.93 16.81 -17.52
C SER A 13 0.39 16.00 -18.70
N GLU A 14 1.24 15.38 -19.50
CA GLU A 14 0.78 14.52 -20.60
C GLU A 14 0.10 13.25 -20.10
N VAL A 15 0.64 12.65 -19.03
CA VAL A 15 0.01 11.49 -18.39
C VAL A 15 -1.36 11.89 -17.87
N LEU A 16 -1.44 13.02 -17.15
CA LEU A 16 -2.69 13.52 -16.58
C LEU A 16 -3.73 13.82 -17.68
N GLU A 17 -3.34 14.47 -18.78
CA GLU A 17 -4.21 14.71 -19.93
C GLU A 17 -4.76 13.41 -20.53
N ILE A 18 -3.94 12.36 -20.63
CA ILE A 18 -4.37 11.06 -21.16
C ILE A 18 -5.40 10.43 -20.21
N VAL A 19 -5.17 10.51 -18.90
CA VAL A 19 -6.07 9.98 -17.88
C VAL A 19 -7.38 10.76 -17.84
N GLN A 20 -7.35 12.10 -17.90
CA GLN A 20 -8.54 12.95 -17.93
C GLN A 20 -9.38 12.79 -19.20
N LYS A 21 -8.78 12.38 -20.32
CA LYS A 21 -9.50 12.05 -21.56
C LYS A 21 -10.27 10.73 -21.47
N VAL A 22 -9.98 9.90 -20.47
CA VAL A 22 -10.78 8.70 -20.18
C VAL A 22 -12.13 9.16 -19.68
N ARG A 23 -13.11 9.23 -20.59
CA ARG A 23 -14.50 9.38 -20.20
C ARG A 23 -14.95 8.05 -19.62
N PRO A 24 -15.48 7.99 -18.38
CA PRO A 24 -16.28 6.86 -17.98
C PRO A 24 -17.47 6.81 -18.94
N ALA A 25 -17.39 6.00 -20.00
CA ALA A 25 -18.60 5.48 -20.61
C ALA A 25 -19.37 4.77 -19.49
N CYS A 26 -20.70 4.64 -19.61
CA CYS A 26 -21.59 4.00 -18.63
C CYS A 26 -21.29 2.50 -18.34
N LEU A 27 -20.06 2.05 -18.58
CA LEU A 27 -19.55 0.72 -18.33
C LEU A 27 -18.90 0.67 -16.94
N PRO A 28 -19.03 -0.45 -16.22
CA PRO A 28 -18.35 -0.64 -14.94
C PRO A 28 -16.84 -0.45 -15.13
N PRO A 29 -16.13 0.16 -14.15
CA PRO A 29 -14.70 0.37 -14.22
C PRO A 29 -14.00 -0.98 -14.36
N ASN A 30 -13.63 -1.30 -15.59
CA ASN A 30 -12.97 -2.53 -15.95
C ASN A 30 -11.74 -2.20 -16.82
N LEU A 31 -10.89 -3.22 -17.00
CA LEU A 31 -9.69 -3.19 -17.83
C LEU A 31 -9.83 -2.48 -19.19
N THR A 32 -11.03 -2.48 -19.77
CA THR A 32 -11.32 -1.87 -21.07
C THR A 32 -11.24 -0.35 -21.05
N LEU A 33 -11.55 0.28 -19.92
CA LEU A 33 -11.59 1.74 -19.80
C LEU A 33 -10.20 2.36 -19.97
N PHE A 34 -9.16 1.72 -19.42
CA PHE A 34 -7.79 2.25 -19.41
C PHE A 34 -6.86 1.63 -20.45
N ARG A 35 -7.32 0.65 -21.22
CA ARG A 35 -6.56 0.09 -22.35
C ARG A 35 -6.06 1.16 -23.34
N PRO A 36 -6.87 2.18 -23.72
CA PRO A 36 -6.40 3.27 -24.58
C PRO A 36 -5.30 4.12 -23.94
N VAL A 37 -5.33 4.31 -22.62
CA VAL A 37 -4.28 5.04 -21.88
C VAL A 37 -2.96 4.29 -21.96
N ILE A 38 -2.99 3.00 -21.62
CA ILE A 38 -1.81 2.12 -21.62
C ILE A 38 -1.21 1.97 -23.04
N SER A 39 -2.06 2.01 -24.06
CA SER A 39 -1.64 1.87 -25.46
C SER A 39 -1.38 3.22 -26.15
N SER A 40 -1.43 4.34 -25.40
CA SER A 40 -1.33 5.68 -25.97
C SER A 40 -0.01 5.89 -26.69
N PRO A 41 -0.01 6.44 -27.92
CA PRO A 41 1.22 6.77 -28.64
C PRO A 41 2.05 7.84 -27.92
N ARG A 42 1.43 8.62 -27.02
CA ARG A 42 2.10 9.60 -26.16
C ARG A 42 2.90 8.96 -25.02
N LEU A 43 2.79 7.64 -24.81
CA LEU A 43 3.58 6.88 -23.83
C LEU A 43 4.46 5.82 -24.53
N PRO A 44 5.42 6.23 -25.38
CA PRO A 44 6.20 5.31 -26.22
C PRO A 44 7.05 4.31 -25.41
N PHE A 45 7.42 4.67 -24.18
CA PHE A 45 8.18 3.81 -23.27
C PHE A 45 7.34 2.61 -22.76
N VAL A 46 6.03 2.78 -22.55
CA VAL A 46 5.13 1.68 -22.17
C VAL A 46 5.05 0.67 -23.31
N ARG A 47 4.82 1.15 -24.54
CA ARG A 47 4.80 0.31 -25.74
C ARG A 47 6.13 -0.42 -25.94
N THR A 48 7.25 0.28 -25.79
CA THR A 48 8.59 -0.31 -25.91
C THR A 48 8.82 -1.41 -24.86
N TYR A 49 8.42 -1.16 -23.61
CA TYR A 49 8.52 -2.15 -22.53
C TYR A 49 7.68 -3.40 -22.79
N LEU A 50 6.45 -3.22 -23.28
CA LEU A 50 5.50 -4.30 -23.49
C LEU A 50 5.78 -5.13 -24.75
N ARG A 51 6.57 -4.62 -25.70
CA ARG A 51 6.85 -5.28 -27.00
C ARG A 51 7.41 -6.70 -26.85
N THR A 52 8.21 -6.96 -25.82
CA THR A 52 8.85 -8.27 -25.60
C THR A 52 8.09 -9.15 -24.60
N LYS A 53 6.89 -8.74 -24.17
CA LYS A 53 6.13 -9.41 -23.11
C LYS A 53 5.08 -10.35 -23.70
N ALA A 54 4.87 -11.47 -23.03
CA ALA A 54 3.81 -12.41 -23.40
C ALA A 54 2.42 -11.78 -23.18
N PRO A 55 1.37 -12.22 -23.90
CA PRO A 55 0.01 -11.68 -23.76
C PRO A 55 -0.51 -11.67 -22.31
N LYS A 56 -0.20 -12.72 -21.55
CA LYS A 56 -0.53 -12.81 -20.11
C LYS A 56 0.13 -11.69 -19.29
N GLN A 57 1.40 -11.39 -19.56
CA GLN A 57 2.14 -10.32 -18.86
C GLN A 57 1.60 -8.94 -19.23
N ILE A 58 1.23 -8.73 -20.50
CA ILE A 58 0.60 -7.48 -20.96
C ILE A 58 -0.74 -7.26 -20.24
N ASN A 59 -1.56 -8.31 -20.13
CA ASN A 59 -2.81 -8.24 -19.39
C ASN A 59 -2.57 -7.94 -17.90
N CYS A 60 -1.62 -8.62 -17.24
CA CYS A 60 -1.28 -8.32 -15.84
C CYS A 60 -0.80 -6.88 -15.64
N PHE A 61 0.04 -6.36 -16.56
CA PHE A 61 0.46 -4.96 -16.54
C PHE A 61 -0.74 -4.03 -16.65
N ALA A 62 -1.65 -4.29 -17.60
CA ALA A 62 -2.83 -3.47 -17.80
C ALA A 62 -3.76 -3.49 -16.57
N THR A 63 -3.98 -4.66 -15.96
CA THR A 63 -4.80 -4.79 -14.74
C THR A 63 -4.18 -4.06 -13.57
N HIS A 64 -2.85 -4.07 -13.45
CA HIS A 64 -2.17 -3.39 -12.36
C HIS A 64 -2.16 -1.88 -12.55
N ALA A 65 -1.87 -1.42 -13.78
CA ALA A 65 -1.92 0.00 -14.14
C ALA A 65 -3.34 0.57 -13.95
N SER A 66 -4.39 -0.16 -14.36
CA SER A 66 -5.77 0.35 -14.22
C SER A 66 -6.13 0.68 -12.78
N ARG A 67 -5.68 -0.10 -11.79
CA ARG A 67 -5.93 0.19 -10.37
C ARG A 67 -5.42 1.55 -9.92
N TYR A 68 -4.27 1.99 -10.43
CA TYR A 68 -3.74 3.33 -10.14
C TYR A 68 -4.49 4.42 -10.91
N LEU A 69 -4.88 4.14 -12.15
CA LEU A 69 -5.59 5.11 -12.99
C LEU A 69 -7.05 5.32 -12.53
N GLU A 70 -7.67 4.30 -11.93
CA GLU A 70 -9.00 4.35 -11.34
C GLU A 70 -9.14 5.40 -10.24
N LEU A 71 -8.04 5.74 -9.55
CA LEU A 71 -8.01 6.80 -8.52
C LEU A 71 -8.34 8.19 -9.08
N TYR A 72 -8.10 8.40 -10.38
CA TYR A 72 -8.31 9.68 -11.05
C TYR A 72 -9.66 9.78 -11.77
N LEU A 73 -10.54 8.78 -11.61
CA LEU A 73 -11.88 8.88 -12.16
C LEU A 73 -12.68 9.96 -11.42
N PRO A 74 -13.61 10.68 -12.09
CA PRO A 74 -14.45 11.68 -11.44
C PRO A 74 -15.32 11.15 -10.30
N THR A 75 -15.52 9.83 -10.25
CA THR A 75 -16.26 9.12 -9.20
C THR A 75 -15.36 8.65 -8.04
N GLY A 76 -14.06 8.96 -8.07
CA GLY A 76 -13.12 8.57 -7.03
C GLY A 76 -13.45 9.26 -5.71
N THR A 77 -13.42 8.49 -4.61
CA THR A 77 -13.75 8.94 -3.26
C THR A 77 -12.51 9.11 -2.37
N ILE A 78 -11.33 8.87 -2.95
CA ILE A 78 -10.04 8.98 -2.28
C ILE A 78 -8.96 9.57 -3.20
N GLU A 79 -7.88 10.05 -2.61
CA GLU A 79 -6.65 10.41 -3.30
C GLU A 79 -5.41 9.94 -2.53
N ILE A 80 -4.28 9.78 -3.24
CA ILE A 80 -2.98 9.56 -2.61
C ILE A 80 -2.31 10.91 -2.41
N ALA A 81 -2.02 11.26 -1.18
CA ALA A 81 -1.37 12.51 -0.79
C ALA A 81 -0.03 12.25 -0.10
N SER A 82 0.75 13.32 0.12
CA SER A 82 1.97 13.26 0.91
C SER A 82 1.67 13.47 2.40
N THR A 83 2.37 12.76 3.27
CA THR A 83 2.37 12.99 4.72
C THR A 83 3.79 13.19 5.23
N SER A 84 3.95 14.10 6.20
CA SER A 84 5.22 14.32 6.90
C SER A 84 5.27 13.63 8.27
N ARG A 85 4.19 12.92 8.66
CA ARG A 85 4.02 12.36 10.00
C ARG A 85 5.19 11.48 10.43
N TYR A 86 5.73 10.69 9.50
CA TYR A 86 6.79 9.73 9.78
C TYR A 86 8.16 10.20 9.28
N THR A 87 8.27 11.41 8.72
CA THR A 87 9.48 11.90 8.06
C THR A 87 10.67 12.00 9.01
N PHE A 88 10.45 12.28 10.28
CA PHE A 88 11.54 12.31 11.27
C PHE A 88 12.21 10.93 11.45
N GLN A 89 11.45 9.85 11.26
CA GLN A 89 11.94 8.48 11.37
C GLN A 89 12.51 7.98 10.03
N THR A 90 11.85 8.31 8.92
CA THR A 90 12.23 7.77 7.59
C THR A 90 13.21 8.66 6.82
N GLY A 91 13.37 9.92 7.23
CA GLY A 91 14.15 10.93 6.52
C GLY A 91 13.56 11.38 5.18
N LYS A 92 12.30 11.02 4.87
CA LYS A 92 11.66 11.27 3.56
C LYS A 92 10.19 11.64 3.70
N THR A 93 9.64 12.23 2.64
CA THR A 93 8.19 12.41 2.49
C THR A 93 7.54 11.06 2.23
N GLU A 94 6.62 10.67 3.10
CA GLU A 94 5.82 9.45 2.96
C GLU A 94 4.48 9.78 2.27
N LEU A 95 3.70 8.74 1.98
CA LEU A 95 2.38 8.87 1.36
C LEU A 95 1.27 8.44 2.32
N CYS A 96 0.09 9.00 2.12
CA CYS A 96 -1.15 8.61 2.80
C CYS A 96 -2.31 8.56 1.80
N VAL A 97 -3.44 8.05 2.26
CA VAL A 97 -4.69 8.04 1.49
C VAL A 97 -5.69 8.96 2.18
N LEU A 98 -6.16 9.99 1.49
CA LEU A 98 -7.15 10.92 2.02
C LEU A 98 -8.51 10.69 1.35
N ALA A 99 -9.58 10.87 2.11
CA ALA A 99 -10.93 10.86 1.55
C ALA A 99 -11.22 12.18 0.82
N THR A 100 -11.69 12.10 -0.43
CA THR A 100 -12.11 13.27 -1.22
C THR A 100 -13.62 13.50 -1.15
N MET A 101 -14.35 12.55 -0.58
CA MET A 101 -15.78 12.58 -0.33
C MET A 101 -16.06 12.01 1.07
N GLN A 102 -17.23 12.31 1.63
CA GLN A 102 -17.68 11.62 2.85
C GLN A 102 -17.79 10.12 2.59
N LEU A 103 -17.15 9.31 3.44
CA LEU A 103 -17.30 7.85 3.42
C LEU A 103 -18.15 7.40 4.61
N HIS A 104 -19.01 6.41 4.36
CA HIS A 104 -19.99 5.94 5.34
C HIS A 104 -19.64 4.55 5.89
N PRO A 105 -19.99 4.25 7.16
CA PRO A 105 -19.81 2.91 7.72
C PRO A 105 -20.39 1.81 6.83
N GLY A 106 -19.66 0.71 6.67
CA GLY A 106 -19.99 -0.42 5.81
C GLY A 106 -19.66 -0.22 4.33
N GLN A 107 -19.33 0.99 3.88
CA GLN A 107 -18.91 1.25 2.50
C GLN A 107 -17.59 0.54 2.20
N VAL A 108 -17.53 -0.14 1.05
CA VAL A 108 -16.28 -0.70 0.52
C VAL A 108 -15.65 0.32 -0.42
N ILE A 109 -14.40 0.73 -0.15
CA ILE A 109 -13.65 1.70 -0.97
C ILE A 109 -13.08 0.96 -2.18
N ARG A 110 -13.90 0.84 -3.22
CA ARG A 110 -13.64 -0.08 -4.33
C ARG A 110 -12.35 0.25 -5.04
N GLU A 111 -12.02 1.50 -5.29
CA GLU A 111 -10.80 1.96 -5.98
C GLU A 111 -9.51 1.74 -5.17
N LEU A 112 -9.62 1.61 -3.84
CA LEU A 112 -8.49 1.37 -2.95
C LEU A 112 -8.20 -0.13 -2.85
N ARG A 113 -7.50 -0.65 -3.87
CA ARG A 113 -7.20 -2.08 -4.00
C ARG A 113 -5.72 -2.36 -4.08
N GLY A 114 -5.33 -3.54 -3.60
CA GLY A 114 -4.01 -4.10 -3.86
C GLY A 114 -4.10 -5.58 -4.20
N SER A 115 -3.02 -6.11 -4.76
CA SER A 115 -2.87 -7.50 -5.17
C SER A 115 -1.78 -8.18 -4.36
N LEU A 116 -2.04 -9.43 -4.02
CA LEU A 116 -1.10 -10.34 -3.38
C LEU A 116 -0.49 -11.29 -4.41
N ALA A 117 0.83 -11.41 -4.37
CA ALA A 117 1.59 -12.40 -5.11
C ALA A 117 2.41 -13.25 -4.14
N ASP A 118 2.19 -14.57 -4.13
CA ASP A 118 3.01 -15.49 -3.34
C ASP A 118 4.46 -15.43 -3.83
N LEU A 119 5.41 -15.30 -2.92
CA LEU A 119 6.84 -15.32 -3.22
C LEU A 119 7.38 -16.75 -3.06
N THR A 120 8.18 -17.19 -4.03
CA THR A 120 9.00 -18.39 -3.84
C THR A 120 10.14 -18.09 -2.85
N PRO A 121 10.75 -19.09 -2.20
CA PRO A 121 11.89 -18.88 -1.31
C PRO A 121 13.03 -18.08 -1.95
N GLU A 122 13.31 -18.33 -3.23
CA GLU A 122 14.34 -17.62 -3.98
C GLU A 122 13.97 -16.15 -4.24
N GLN A 123 12.69 -15.88 -4.51
CA GLN A 123 12.18 -14.52 -4.70
C GLN A 123 12.16 -13.72 -3.40
N ASP A 124 11.78 -14.37 -2.29
CA ASP A 124 11.81 -13.77 -0.95
C ASP A 124 13.23 -13.39 -0.55
N GLU A 125 14.18 -14.32 -0.74
CA GLU A 125 15.59 -14.09 -0.47
C GLU A 125 16.20 -12.98 -1.36
N GLU A 126 15.85 -12.96 -2.65
CA GLU A 126 16.33 -11.91 -3.56
C GLU A 126 15.78 -10.52 -3.21
N LEU A 127 14.52 -10.44 -2.78
CA LEU A 127 13.94 -9.20 -2.26
C LEU A 127 14.71 -8.70 -1.04
N ARG A 128 14.91 -9.57 -0.03
CA ARG A 128 15.67 -9.25 1.18
C ARG A 128 17.11 -8.79 0.89
N ARG A 129 17.81 -9.45 -0.04
CA ARG A 129 19.16 -9.02 -0.44
C ARG A 129 19.17 -7.64 -1.05
N THR A 130 18.17 -7.31 -1.84
CA THR A 130 18.09 -5.99 -2.47
C THR A 130 17.74 -4.90 -1.45
N ASP A 131 16.93 -5.22 -0.44
CA ASP A 131 16.63 -4.29 0.66
C ASP A 131 17.86 -3.94 1.49
N ARG A 132 18.65 -4.95 1.87
CA ARG A 132 19.91 -4.75 2.62
C ARG A 132 20.96 -3.94 1.88
N LYS A 133 20.96 -3.98 0.54
CA LYS A 133 21.86 -3.16 -0.30
C LYS A 133 21.39 -1.70 -0.45
N SER A 134 20.16 -1.40 -0.07
CA SER A 134 19.52 -0.09 -0.26
C SER A 134 19.55 0.78 1.01
N THR A 135 20.36 0.42 2.02
CA THR A 135 20.48 1.12 3.31
C THR A 135 21.12 2.52 3.22
N ASP A 136 21.59 2.93 2.03
CA ASP A 136 22.01 4.30 1.77
C ASP A 136 20.84 5.09 1.16
N GLY A 137 19.86 5.44 1.99
CA GLY A 137 18.76 6.32 1.60
C GLY A 137 17.72 5.73 0.64
N GLY A 138 17.57 4.40 0.53
CA GLY A 138 16.48 3.73 -0.19
C GLY A 138 15.24 3.49 0.69
N ILE A 139 14.04 3.43 0.10
CA ILE A 139 12.80 3.02 0.80
C ILE A 139 12.92 1.52 1.10
N SER A 140 12.81 1.09 2.37
CA SER A 140 12.73 -0.34 2.70
C SER A 140 11.53 -0.97 1.99
N ARG A 141 11.71 -2.07 1.25
CA ARG A 141 10.58 -2.76 0.59
C ARG A 141 9.72 -3.57 1.56
N ASP A 142 10.13 -3.65 2.83
CA ASP A 142 9.46 -4.43 3.87
C ASP A 142 8.00 -3.99 4.10
N PHE A 143 7.65 -2.73 3.81
CA PHE A 143 6.25 -2.24 3.83
C PHE A 143 5.31 -2.97 2.87
N SER A 144 5.86 -3.77 1.95
CA SER A 144 5.10 -4.46 0.89
C SER A 144 5.01 -5.97 1.10
N VAL A 145 5.60 -6.54 2.15
CA VAL A 145 5.73 -7.98 2.31
C VAL A 145 4.84 -8.46 3.43
N ILE A 146 3.83 -9.27 3.10
CA ILE A 146 2.85 -9.83 4.03
C ILE A 146 3.16 -11.31 4.27
N HIS A 147 3.26 -11.76 5.52
CA HIS A 147 3.37 -13.18 5.84
C HIS A 147 2.00 -13.87 5.91
N SER A 148 1.77 -14.84 5.03
CA SER A 148 0.60 -15.70 5.13
C SER A 148 0.87 -16.86 6.09
N LYS A 149 0.24 -16.85 7.28
CA LYS A 149 0.26 -18.00 8.20
C LYS A 149 -0.26 -19.27 7.54
N GLN A 150 -1.41 -19.17 6.85
CA GLN A 150 -2.07 -20.31 6.19
C GLN A 150 -1.18 -20.98 5.14
N LYS A 151 -0.49 -20.19 4.31
CA LYS A 151 0.39 -20.71 3.25
C LYS A 151 1.84 -20.90 3.69
N ARG A 152 2.19 -20.44 4.89
CA ARG A 152 3.55 -20.41 5.44
C ARG A 152 4.56 -19.78 4.47
N CYS A 153 4.14 -18.74 3.75
CA CYS A 153 4.98 -18.03 2.78
C CYS A 153 4.78 -16.52 2.86
N ASN A 154 5.78 -15.78 2.38
CA ASN A 154 5.67 -14.34 2.22
C ASN A 154 4.95 -14.02 0.90
N GLN A 155 4.14 -12.97 0.94
CA GLN A 155 3.36 -12.49 -0.17
C GLN A 155 3.73 -11.03 -0.43
N LEU A 156 3.99 -10.68 -1.68
CA LEU A 156 4.19 -9.30 -2.09
C LEU A 156 2.84 -8.61 -2.29
N PHE A 157 2.64 -7.49 -1.63
CA PHE A 157 1.46 -6.64 -1.68
C PHE A 157 1.74 -5.32 -2.42
N LEU A 158 1.02 -5.12 -3.53
CA LEU A 158 1.19 -3.96 -4.42
C LEU A 158 -0.16 -3.38 -4.83
N GLY A 159 -0.17 -2.15 -5.35
CA GLY A 159 -1.38 -1.41 -5.74
C GLY A 159 -1.70 -0.28 -4.76
N PRO A 160 -2.68 0.59 -5.08
CA PRO A 160 -3.04 1.74 -4.25
C PRO A 160 -3.21 1.47 -2.75
N ALA A 161 -3.76 0.30 -2.40
CA ALA A 161 -3.99 -0.09 -1.01
C ALA A 161 -2.71 -0.15 -0.15
N ARG A 162 -1.52 -0.21 -0.75
CA ARG A 162 -0.24 -0.20 -0.02
C ARG A 162 0.08 1.12 0.69
N PHE A 163 -0.63 2.20 0.37
CA PHE A 163 -0.39 3.55 0.93
C PHE A 163 -1.33 3.89 2.08
N VAL A 164 -2.23 2.98 2.45
CA VAL A 164 -3.05 3.12 3.67
C VAL A 164 -2.12 2.95 4.85
N ASN A 165 -2.03 3.97 5.71
CA ASN A 165 -1.18 3.93 6.88
C ASN A 165 -1.84 3.20 8.05
N HIS A 166 -1.01 2.91 9.04
CA HIS A 166 -1.45 2.29 10.28
C HIS A 166 -2.06 3.30 11.24
N ASP A 167 -3.16 2.92 11.88
CA ASP A 167 -3.60 3.53 13.13
C ASP A 167 -4.09 2.47 14.13
N CYS A 168 -3.83 2.69 15.43
CA CYS A 168 -4.26 1.80 16.50
C CYS A 168 -5.78 1.82 16.73
N HIS A 169 -6.47 2.90 16.36
CA HIS A 169 -7.93 3.00 16.28
C HIS A 169 -8.35 3.40 14.84
N PRO A 170 -8.21 2.45 13.89
CA PRO A 170 -8.40 2.76 12.48
C PRO A 170 -9.85 3.12 12.15
N ASN A 171 -10.03 3.83 11.03
CA ASN A 171 -11.37 4.07 10.47
C ASN A 171 -11.78 3.08 9.37
N CYS A 172 -10.87 2.21 8.94
CA CYS A 172 -11.14 1.13 7.99
C CYS A 172 -10.63 -0.22 8.50
N GLU A 173 -11.33 -1.29 8.10
CA GLU A 173 -10.84 -2.66 8.21
C GLU A 173 -10.42 -3.21 6.85
N LEU A 174 -9.39 -4.05 6.87
CA LEU A 174 -8.89 -4.72 5.69
C LEU A 174 -9.81 -5.90 5.35
N ILE A 175 -10.28 -5.94 4.11
CA ILE A 175 -11.03 -7.08 3.56
C ILE A 175 -10.24 -7.75 2.44
N ARG A 176 -10.16 -9.07 2.50
CA ARG A 176 -9.45 -9.90 1.53
C ARG A 176 -10.44 -10.68 0.67
N ASP A 177 -10.33 -10.51 -0.64
CA ASP A 177 -11.04 -11.29 -1.64
C ASP A 177 -10.03 -12.04 -2.52
N GLY A 178 -9.75 -13.29 -2.16
CA GLY A 178 -8.76 -14.13 -2.81
C GLY A 178 -7.35 -13.53 -2.80
N ARG A 179 -6.90 -13.03 -3.95
CA ARG A 179 -5.60 -12.35 -4.14
C ARG A 179 -5.70 -10.83 -4.15
N CYS A 180 -6.87 -10.27 -3.88
CA CYS A 180 -7.09 -8.84 -3.78
C CYS A 180 -7.33 -8.44 -2.32
N ILE A 181 -6.82 -7.28 -1.95
CA ILE A 181 -7.12 -6.60 -0.68
C ILE A 181 -7.81 -5.29 -1.02
N THR A 182 -8.82 -4.93 -0.23
CA THR A 182 -9.46 -3.61 -0.22
C THR A 182 -9.93 -3.29 1.21
N PHE A 183 -10.68 -2.22 1.40
CA PHE A 183 -11.05 -1.74 2.74
C PHE A 183 -12.54 -1.48 2.87
N ARG A 184 -13.06 -1.78 4.05
CA ARG A 184 -14.42 -1.45 4.47
C ARG A 184 -14.36 -0.40 5.59
N VAL A 185 -15.18 0.63 5.45
CA VAL A 185 -15.25 1.74 6.39
C VAL A 185 -15.93 1.30 7.69
N LEU A 186 -15.31 1.56 8.84
CA LEU A 186 -15.81 1.21 10.17
C LEU A 186 -16.63 2.34 10.80
N ARG A 187 -16.19 3.59 10.61
CA ARG A 187 -16.82 4.81 11.12
C ARG A 187 -16.84 5.89 10.04
N PRO A 188 -17.70 6.92 10.12
CA PRO A 188 -17.69 7.99 9.13
C PRO A 188 -16.29 8.59 8.94
N ILE A 189 -15.89 8.81 7.69
CA ILE A 189 -14.62 9.44 7.32
C ILE A 189 -14.95 10.72 6.56
N ASN A 190 -14.51 11.86 7.09
CA ASN A 190 -14.81 13.16 6.51
C ASN A 190 -13.90 13.47 5.32
N VAL A 191 -14.31 14.43 4.48
CA VAL A 191 -13.45 14.95 3.41
C VAL A 191 -12.16 15.50 4.03
N GLY A 192 -11.01 15.06 3.51
CA GLY A 192 -9.67 15.39 3.98
C GLY A 192 -9.16 14.52 5.13
N GLU A 193 -9.98 13.64 5.71
CA GLU A 193 -9.54 12.69 6.73
C GLU A 193 -8.75 11.53 6.09
N GLU A 194 -7.70 11.08 6.78
CA GLU A 194 -6.86 9.98 6.34
C GLU A 194 -7.58 8.63 6.51
N VAL A 195 -7.53 7.79 5.48
CA VAL A 195 -7.97 6.40 5.54
C VAL A 195 -6.85 5.57 6.19
N THR A 196 -7.14 4.95 7.33
CA THR A 196 -6.19 4.18 8.13
C THR A 196 -6.69 2.76 8.40
N ALA A 197 -5.77 1.83 8.59
CA ALA A 197 -6.07 0.44 8.91
C ALA A 197 -5.19 -0.10 10.03
N TRP A 198 -5.67 -1.10 10.77
CA TRP A 198 -4.83 -1.78 11.76
C TRP A 198 -3.98 -2.86 11.11
N TYR A 199 -2.66 -2.82 11.33
CA TYR A 199 -1.71 -3.71 10.67
C TYR A 199 -1.49 -5.02 11.43
N GLY A 200 -1.65 -4.99 12.75
CA GLY A 200 -1.25 -6.07 13.65
C GLY A 200 -0.90 -5.53 15.03
N ALA A 201 -0.87 -6.40 16.04
CA ALA A 201 -0.61 -6.01 17.42
C ALA A 201 0.88 -5.73 17.68
N ASP A 202 1.76 -6.35 16.90
CA ASP A 202 3.21 -6.32 17.09
C ASP A 202 3.94 -5.81 15.83
N TYR A 203 3.28 -4.95 15.04
CA TYR A 203 3.88 -4.49 13.77
C TYR A 203 5.04 -3.53 14.06
N PHE A 204 4.83 -2.59 14.98
CA PHE A 204 5.83 -1.61 15.41
C PHE A 204 6.40 -2.00 16.78
N GLY A 205 7.09 -3.14 16.82
CA GLY A 205 7.57 -3.73 18.08
C GLY A 205 6.47 -4.41 18.88
N GLU A 206 6.84 -5.06 19.98
CA GLU A 206 5.89 -5.75 20.87
C GLU A 206 4.80 -4.81 21.37
N ASN A 207 3.54 -5.21 21.21
CA ASN A 207 2.36 -4.39 21.53
C ASN A 207 2.38 -2.99 20.88
N ASN A 208 2.97 -2.87 19.68
CA ASN A 208 3.08 -1.61 18.93
C ASN A 208 3.77 -0.48 19.72
N ARG A 209 4.74 -0.84 20.58
CA ARG A 209 5.47 0.12 21.42
C ARG A 209 6.24 1.20 20.66
N ASP A 210 6.52 1.01 19.38
CA ASP A 210 7.21 1.98 18.53
C ASP A 210 6.24 2.67 17.54
N CYS A 211 4.92 2.52 17.74
CA CYS A 211 3.92 3.05 16.83
C CYS A 211 3.80 4.58 16.92
N LEU A 212 3.74 5.23 15.75
CA LEU A 212 3.71 6.70 15.57
C LEU A 212 2.39 7.20 14.96
N CYS A 213 1.31 6.43 15.09
CA CYS A 213 0.00 6.82 14.59
C CYS A 213 -0.63 7.96 15.41
N GLU A 214 -1.71 8.57 14.90
CA GLU A 214 -2.40 9.67 15.57
C GLU A 214 -3.03 9.22 16.89
N SER A 215 -3.63 8.02 16.92
CA SER A 215 -4.15 7.45 18.15
C SER A 215 -3.09 7.32 19.26
N CYS A 216 -1.88 6.89 18.92
CA CYS A 216 -0.79 6.77 19.89
C CYS A 216 -0.29 8.13 20.36
N GLU A 217 -0.25 9.13 19.48
CA GLU A 217 0.10 10.50 19.85
C GLU A 217 -0.88 11.08 20.86
N ILE A 218 -2.19 10.97 20.59
CA ILE A 218 -3.26 11.46 21.47
C ILE A 218 -3.24 10.75 22.82
N ALA A 219 -3.02 9.43 22.82
CA ALA A 219 -3.00 8.62 24.03
C ALA A 219 -1.67 8.67 24.81
N VAL A 220 -0.64 9.34 24.28
CA VAL A 220 0.74 9.32 24.82
C VAL A 220 1.22 7.87 25.01
N ALA A 221 1.01 7.07 23.97
CA ALA A 221 1.32 5.64 23.92
C ALA A 221 2.23 5.32 22.71
N GLY A 222 2.61 4.05 22.55
CA GLY A 222 3.53 3.67 21.48
C GLY A 222 4.84 4.45 21.57
N GLY A 223 5.32 4.96 20.43
CA GLY A 223 6.56 5.73 20.36
C GLY A 223 6.53 7.08 21.09
N TYR A 224 5.35 7.49 21.59
CA TYR A 224 5.16 8.71 22.38
C TYR A 224 5.14 8.46 23.89
N ALA A 225 5.17 7.20 24.34
CA ALA A 225 5.22 6.88 25.76
C ALA A 225 6.56 7.33 26.38
N PRO A 226 6.59 7.76 27.65
CA PRO A 226 7.83 8.08 28.35
C PRO A 226 8.77 6.86 28.37
N ARG A 227 10.01 7.05 27.94
CA ARG A 227 11.03 6.00 28.05
C ARG A 227 11.51 5.92 29.50
N ASP A 228 11.51 4.72 30.06
CA ASP A 228 12.09 4.47 31.39
C ASP A 228 13.62 4.48 31.24
N PRO A 229 14.37 5.38 31.91
CA PRO A 229 15.82 5.47 31.76
C PRO A 229 16.57 4.21 32.23
N ASP A 230 15.94 3.35 33.04
CA ASP A 230 16.54 2.14 33.61
C ASP A 230 16.11 0.83 32.91
N SER A 231 15.28 0.90 31.85
CA SER A 231 15.05 -0.28 31.02
C SER A 231 16.30 -0.53 30.17
N ASP A 232 17.09 -1.51 30.57
CA ASP A 232 18.32 -1.99 29.94
C ASP A 232 18.09 -2.25 28.44
N ASP A 233 18.31 -1.22 27.60
CA ASP A 233 18.26 -1.30 26.14
C ASP A 233 19.58 -1.87 25.62
N SER A 234 19.92 -3.07 26.10
CA SER A 234 20.94 -3.91 25.51
C SER A 234 20.34 -4.67 24.31
N SER A 235 19.81 -3.90 23.35
CA SER A 235 19.44 -4.40 22.02
C SER A 235 19.94 -3.47 20.91
N ASN A 236 21.27 -3.39 20.78
CA ASN A 236 21.99 -2.84 19.62
C ASN A 236 21.46 -1.52 19.04
N ASN A 237 22.23 -0.45 19.27
CA ASN A 237 22.31 0.74 18.41
C ASN A 237 22.82 0.40 16.98
N GLU A 238 22.19 -0.55 16.30
CA GLU A 238 22.03 -0.47 14.86
C GLU A 238 20.74 0.30 14.66
N ALA A 239 20.75 1.32 13.81
CA ALA A 239 19.52 1.94 13.33
C ALA A 239 18.62 0.83 12.77
N GLN A 240 17.70 0.32 13.59
CA GLN A 240 16.72 -0.66 13.20
C GLN A 240 15.74 0.07 12.30
N THR A 241 16.09 0.07 11.02
CA THR A 241 15.13 0.20 9.94
C THR A 241 13.89 -0.65 10.27
N PRO A 242 12.68 -0.14 10.03
CA PRO A 242 11.46 -0.93 10.21
C PRO A 242 11.53 -2.10 9.21
N GLY A 243 12.02 -3.24 9.68
CA GLY A 243 12.46 -4.34 8.82
C GLY A 243 12.94 -5.58 9.56
N SER A 244 13.22 -5.48 10.88
CA SER A 244 13.39 -6.67 11.73
C SER A 244 12.06 -7.09 12.37
N SER A 245 11.00 -7.24 11.57
CA SER A 245 9.76 -7.85 12.04
C SER A 245 9.42 -9.09 11.21
N ARG A 246 9.13 -10.17 11.93
CA ARG A 246 8.43 -11.35 11.40
C ARG A 246 7.31 -10.84 10.49
N GLY A 247 7.32 -11.26 9.23
CA GLY A 247 6.46 -10.66 8.20
C GLY A 247 4.99 -10.55 8.61
N GLN A 248 4.28 -9.60 7.99
CA GLN A 248 2.96 -9.17 8.42
C GLN A 248 1.97 -10.33 8.50
N VAL A 249 1.47 -10.64 9.69
CA VAL A 249 0.40 -11.61 9.83
C VAL A 249 -0.91 -10.85 9.66
N LEU A 250 -1.61 -11.04 8.53
CA LEU A 250 -3.01 -10.64 8.46
C LEU A 250 -3.80 -11.42 9.52
N PRO A 251 -4.68 -10.77 10.30
CA PRO A 251 -5.61 -11.50 11.16
C PRO A 251 -6.44 -12.45 10.29
N ASP A 252 -6.63 -13.68 10.78
CA ASP A 252 -7.52 -14.64 10.12
C ASP A 252 -8.92 -14.01 10.06
N PRO A 253 -9.60 -14.01 8.90
CA PRO A 253 -10.97 -13.58 8.84
C PRO A 253 -11.77 -14.52 9.75
N ALA A 254 -12.36 -13.98 10.81
CA ALA A 254 -13.40 -14.66 11.54
C ALA A 254 -14.42 -15.15 10.50
N TYR A 255 -14.49 -16.47 10.34
CA TYR A 255 -15.49 -17.14 9.53
C TYR A 255 -16.85 -16.71 10.10
N VAL A 256 -17.52 -15.77 9.43
CA VAL A 256 -18.92 -15.47 9.75
C VAL A 256 -19.69 -16.70 9.26
N HIS A 257 -19.96 -17.62 10.20
CA HIS A 257 -20.97 -18.64 10.01
C HIS A 257 -22.30 -17.92 9.80
N SER A 258 -22.70 -17.78 8.54
CA SER A 258 -24.10 -17.65 8.18
C SER A 258 -24.77 -18.97 8.56
N THR A 259 -25.61 -18.95 9.57
CA THR A 259 -26.64 -19.98 9.79
C THR A 259 -27.94 -19.28 10.16
N PRO A 260 -29.08 -19.87 9.77
CA PRO A 260 -30.25 -19.20 9.21
C PRO A 260 -31.08 -18.37 10.19
#